data_AF-A0A6I0ES50-F1
#
_entry.id   AF-A0A6I0ES50-F1
#
_cell.length_a   1.000
_cell.length_b   1.000
_cell.length_c   1.000
_cell.angle_alpha   90.00
_cell.angle_beta   90.00
_cell.angle_gamma   90.00
#
_symmetry.space_group_name_H-M   'P 1'
#
loop_
_entity.id
_entity.type
_entity.pdbx_description
1 polymer ?
#
loop_
_entity_poly.entity_id
_entity_poly.type
_entity_poly.pdbx_seq_one_letter_code
_entity_poly.pdbx_strand_id
1 'polypeptide(L)'
;MSAMKPIDVFSSLPPLAISPTGQGKNNTEGPAFQQLLDNKLSSQEDQLIQALHNENNKKNQNRGSEEDKKLRELCQEFESIFIYQMLKSMRNTIDRSDLIPESPGRQIWESMLDEEYAKEMAKKEDLGLARLLYQDLSGQK
;
A
#
# COMPACT_ATOMS: atom_id res chain seq x y z
N MET A 1 -69.81 6.78 -61.96
CA MET A 1 -69.19 8.01 -62.50
C MET A 1 -68.62 8.82 -61.34
N SER A 2 -67.42 9.33 -61.55
CA SER A 2 -66.53 10.07 -60.64
C SER A 2 -67.14 11.33 -60.02
N ALA A 3 -66.75 11.65 -58.78
CA ALA A 3 -65.97 12.87 -58.50
C ALA A 3 -65.42 12.86 -57.05
N MET A 4 -64.09 12.93 -56.98
CA MET A 4 -63.23 13.07 -55.79
C MET A 4 -63.37 14.48 -55.19
N LYS A 5 -63.43 14.61 -53.86
CA LYS A 5 -63.42 15.91 -53.15
C LYS A 5 -62.04 16.16 -52.51
N PRO A 6 -61.58 17.42 -52.47
CA PRO A 6 -60.19 17.78 -52.20
C PRO A 6 -59.83 17.75 -50.70
N ILE A 7 -58.53 17.68 -50.45
CA ILE A 7 -57.85 17.59 -49.15
C ILE A 7 -57.38 18.99 -48.76
N ASP A 8 -57.85 19.52 -47.63
CA ASP A 8 -57.44 20.81 -47.08
C ASP A 8 -56.66 20.62 -45.77
N VAL A 9 -55.33 20.82 -45.82
CA VAL A 9 -54.37 20.54 -44.73
C VAL A 9 -53.88 21.83 -44.03
N PHE A 10 -54.68 22.90 -43.97
CA PHE A 10 -54.11 24.25 -43.73
C PHE A 10 -54.80 25.18 -42.69
N SER A 11 -55.58 24.68 -41.73
CA SER A 11 -56.33 25.57 -40.80
C SER A 11 -55.83 25.65 -39.35
N SER A 12 -54.70 25.04 -38.99
CA SER A 12 -54.18 25.11 -37.61
C SER A 12 -52.79 25.78 -37.56
N LEU A 13 -52.78 27.12 -37.58
CA LEU A 13 -51.60 27.97 -37.34
C LEU A 13 -51.33 28.15 -35.82
N PRO A 14 -50.12 28.55 -35.38
CA PRO A 14 -49.80 29.99 -35.27
C PRO A 14 -48.31 30.31 -35.65
N PRO A 15 -47.77 31.53 -35.50
CA PRO A 15 -47.27 32.35 -36.61
C PRO A 15 -45.74 32.59 -36.59
N LEU A 16 -45.25 33.16 -37.70
CA LEU A 16 -43.86 33.55 -37.99
C LEU A 16 -43.38 34.81 -37.24
N ALA A 17 -42.09 34.89 -36.89
CA ALA A 17 -41.21 36.09 -36.92
C ALA A 17 -39.90 35.86 -36.12
N ILE A 18 -38.67 36.27 -36.45
CA ILE A 18 -37.97 36.94 -37.56
C ILE A 18 -36.50 36.53 -37.40
N SER A 19 -35.81 36.21 -38.49
CA SER A 19 -34.34 36.12 -38.55
C SER A 19 -33.76 37.47 -39.01
N PRO A 20 -32.62 37.96 -38.46
CA PRO A 20 -31.86 39.00 -39.12
C PRO A 20 -30.83 38.37 -40.06
N THR A 21 -30.97 38.72 -41.34
CA THR A 21 -29.96 38.54 -42.38
C THR A 21 -28.78 39.47 -42.15
N GLY A 22 -27.56 38.93 -42.19
CA GLY A 22 -26.30 39.67 -42.29
C GLY A 22 -25.21 38.77 -42.87
N GLN A 23 -24.87 39.00 -44.13
CA GLN A 23 -23.99 38.19 -44.98
C GLN A 23 -22.50 38.36 -44.65
N GLY A 24 -21.68 37.31 -44.86
CA GLY A 24 -20.21 37.46 -44.80
C GLY A 24 -19.38 36.18 -44.94
N LYS A 25 -19.26 35.66 -46.16
CA LYS A 25 -18.07 35.06 -46.80
C LYS A 25 -17.04 34.21 -45.99
N ASN A 26 -16.90 32.96 -46.45
CA ASN A 26 -15.68 32.14 -46.62
C ASN A 26 -15.05 31.42 -45.40
N ASN A 27 -15.09 30.08 -45.45
CA ASN A 27 -14.11 29.09 -44.95
C ASN A 27 -13.62 29.29 -43.48
N THR A 28 -13.77 28.36 -42.55
CA THR A 28 -13.12 27.03 -42.52
C THR A 28 -13.61 26.30 -41.26
N GLU A 29 -13.81 25.00 -41.34
CA GLU A 29 -14.06 24.16 -40.17
C GLU A 29 -12.87 24.22 -39.20
N GLY A 30 -13.15 24.46 -37.93
CA GLY A 30 -12.18 24.35 -36.84
C GLY A 30 -12.77 24.99 -35.58
N PRO A 31 -13.19 24.22 -34.57
CA PRO A 31 -12.25 23.46 -33.75
C PRO A 31 -12.78 22.06 -33.35
N ALA A 32 -13.62 21.39 -34.15
CA ALA A 32 -14.12 20.06 -33.76
C ALA A 32 -12.98 19.05 -33.50
N PHE A 33 -11.90 19.13 -34.29
CA PHE A 33 -10.67 18.37 -34.04
C PHE A 33 -9.85 18.95 -32.89
N GLN A 34 -9.77 20.28 -32.75
CA GLN A 34 -9.00 20.94 -31.70
C GLN A 34 -9.60 20.67 -30.31
N GLN A 35 -10.92 20.73 -30.15
CA GLN A 35 -11.64 20.34 -28.93
C GLN A 35 -11.50 18.85 -28.63
N LEU A 36 -11.40 18.01 -29.66
CA LEU A 36 -11.17 16.59 -29.47
C LEU A 36 -9.73 16.32 -29.05
N LEU A 37 -8.77 17.09 -29.57
CA LEU A 37 -7.39 17.07 -29.11
C LEU A 37 -7.26 17.57 -27.67
N ASP A 38 -7.90 18.70 -27.34
CA ASP A 38 -7.83 19.30 -26.00
C ASP A 38 -8.46 18.39 -24.94
N ASN A 39 -9.62 17.78 -25.22
CA ASN A 39 -10.24 16.80 -24.32
C ASN A 39 -9.42 15.52 -24.18
N LYS A 40 -8.76 15.08 -25.25
CA LYS A 40 -7.94 13.85 -25.25
C LYS A 40 -6.62 14.07 -24.51
N LEU A 41 -6.05 15.27 -24.61
CA LEU A 41 -4.86 15.68 -23.90
C LEU A 41 -5.14 15.86 -22.40
N SER A 42 -6.22 16.57 -22.03
CA SER A 42 -6.60 16.74 -20.61
C SER A 42 -6.94 15.40 -19.95
N SER A 43 -7.69 14.54 -20.64
CA SER A 43 -7.99 13.19 -20.14
C SER A 43 -6.74 12.32 -19.98
N GLN A 44 -5.70 12.54 -20.80
CA GLN A 44 -4.43 11.84 -20.71
C GLN A 44 -3.55 12.39 -19.58
N GLU A 45 -3.55 13.70 -19.37
CA GLU A 45 -2.86 14.36 -18.25
C GLU A 45 -3.43 13.91 -16.90
N ASP A 46 -4.75 13.87 -16.75
CA ASP A 46 -5.42 13.42 -15.52
C ASP A 46 -5.12 11.94 -15.21
N GLN A 47 -5.07 11.08 -16.23
CA GLN A 47 -4.70 9.66 -16.08
C GLN A 47 -3.25 9.49 -15.61
N LEU A 48 -2.32 10.31 -16.12
CA LEU A 48 -0.91 10.27 -15.72
C LEU A 48 -0.72 10.75 -14.28
N ILE A 49 -1.43 11.81 -13.87
CA ILE A 49 -1.40 12.32 -12.50
C ILE A 49 -1.95 11.26 -11.53
N GLN A 50 -3.05 10.59 -11.87
CA GLN A 50 -3.61 9.50 -11.06
C GLN A 50 -2.67 8.30 -10.96
N ALA A 51 -2.03 7.89 -12.07
CA ALA A 51 -1.06 6.79 -12.06
C ALA A 51 0.16 7.11 -11.17
N LEU A 52 0.70 8.32 -11.26
CA LEU A 52 1.79 8.78 -10.40
C LEU A 52 1.39 8.82 -8.92
N HIS A 53 0.18 9.30 -8.61
CA HIS A 53 -0.31 9.32 -7.23
C HIS A 53 -0.46 7.91 -6.66
N ASN A 54 -0.98 6.96 -7.46
CA ASN A 54 -1.19 5.59 -7.04
C ASN A 54 0.14 4.84 -6.84
N GLU A 55 1.12 5.02 -7.73
CA GLU A 55 2.48 4.46 -7.59
C GLU A 55 3.19 5.00 -6.33
N ASN A 56 3.09 6.31 -6.06
CA ASN A 56 3.70 6.90 -4.86
C ASN A 56 3.03 6.39 -3.57
N ASN A 57 1.69 6.27 -3.55
CA ASN A 57 0.98 5.69 -2.40
C ASN A 57 1.36 4.24 -2.19
N LYS A 58 1.40 3.43 -3.26
CA LYS A 58 1.79 2.02 -3.19
C LYS A 58 3.22 1.87 -2.68
N LYS A 59 4.14 2.71 -3.13
CA LYS A 59 5.53 2.76 -2.65
C LYS A 59 5.63 3.16 -1.19
N ASN A 60 4.89 4.18 -0.73
CA ASN A 60 4.88 4.58 0.68
C ASN A 60 4.28 3.52 1.60
N GLN A 61 3.16 2.90 1.20
CA GLN A 61 2.53 1.81 1.95
C GLN A 61 3.46 0.59 2.06
N ASN A 62 4.14 0.22 0.97
CA ASN A 62 5.06 -0.92 0.98
C ASN A 62 6.31 -0.63 1.83
N ARG A 63 6.81 0.62 1.83
CA ARG A 63 7.92 1.03 2.70
C ARG A 63 7.55 0.94 4.18
N GLY A 64 6.36 1.42 4.55
CA GLY A 64 5.87 1.30 5.93
C GLY A 64 5.72 -0.16 6.37
N SER A 65 5.19 -1.02 5.50
CA SER A 65 5.04 -2.45 5.80
C SER A 65 6.38 -3.19 5.93
N GLU A 66 7.35 -2.89 5.08
CA GLU A 66 8.68 -3.52 5.13
C GLU A 66 9.50 -3.03 6.33
N GLU A 67 9.42 -1.73 6.65
CA GLU A 67 10.05 -1.16 7.84
C GLU A 67 9.45 -1.74 9.13
N ASP A 68 8.12 -1.91 9.18
CA ASP A 68 7.42 -2.53 10.31
C ASP A 68 7.86 -3.98 10.54
N LYS A 69 7.92 -4.78 9.46
CA LYS A 69 8.35 -6.16 9.52
C LYS A 69 9.79 -6.29 10.03
N LYS A 70 10.71 -5.46 9.50
CA LYS A 70 12.10 -5.42 9.96
C LYS A 70 12.21 -5.02 11.43
N LEU A 71 11.40 -4.06 11.87
CA LEU A 71 11.39 -3.64 13.27
C LEU A 71 10.96 -4.80 14.19
N ARG A 72 9.93 -5.55 13.81
CA ARG A 72 9.50 -6.75 14.55
C ARG A 72 10.59 -7.82 14.60
N GLU A 73 11.20 -8.12 13.46
CA GLU A 73 12.29 -9.10 13.37
C GLU A 73 13.48 -8.72 14.26
N LEU A 74 13.89 -7.45 14.24
CA LEU A 74 14.95 -6.93 15.12
C LEU A 74 14.60 -7.03 16.60
N CYS A 75 13.34 -6.75 16.97
CA CYS A 75 12.89 -6.89 18.36
C CYS A 75 12.91 -8.36 18.82
N GLN A 76 12.50 -9.30 17.96
CA GLN A 76 12.59 -10.73 18.23
C GLN A 76 14.04 -11.21 18.35
N GLU A 77 14.93 -10.73 17.49
CA GLU A 77 16.36 -11.04 17.56
C GLU A 77 16.97 -10.53 18.87
N PHE A 78 16.62 -9.32 19.29
CA PHE A 78 17.04 -8.77 20.57
C PHE A 78 16.54 -9.62 21.76
N GLU A 79 15.27 -10.04 21.75
CA GLU A 79 14.71 -10.91 22.78
C GLU A 79 15.47 -12.25 22.84
N SER A 80 15.88 -12.80 21.70
CA SER A 80 16.71 -14.03 21.67
C SER A 80 18.07 -13.83 22.36
N ILE A 81 18.74 -12.71 22.14
CA ILE A 81 20.03 -12.41 22.81
C ILE A 81 19.81 -12.27 24.33
N PHE A 82 18.71 -11.62 24.72
CA PHE A 82 18.36 -11.46 26.12
C PHE A 82 18.09 -12.82 26.80
N ILE A 83 17.30 -13.69 26.18
CA ILE A 83 17.01 -15.04 26.68
C ILE A 83 18.29 -15.85 26.78
N TYR A 84 19.17 -15.80 25.78
CA TYR A 84 20.45 -16.48 25.81
C TYR A 84 21.29 -16.04 27.02
N GLN A 85 21.38 -14.72 27.27
CA GLN A 85 22.10 -14.21 28.43
C GLN A 85 21.44 -14.62 29.76
N MET A 86 20.11 -14.69 29.80
CA MET A 86 19.36 -15.20 30.96
C MET A 86 19.70 -16.67 31.23
N LEU A 87 19.60 -17.55 30.23
CA LEU A 87 19.90 -18.99 30.34
C LEU A 87 21.33 -19.22 30.82
N LYS A 88 22.29 -18.50 30.22
CA LYS A 88 23.69 -18.54 30.62
C LYS A 88 23.89 -18.12 32.08
N SER A 89 23.22 -17.06 32.51
CA SER A 89 23.31 -16.56 33.89
C SER A 89 22.69 -17.54 34.90
N MET A 90 21.58 -18.17 34.55
CA MET A 90 20.96 -19.23 35.36
C MET A 90 21.91 -20.43 35.52
N ARG A 91 22.55 -20.87 34.42
CA ARG A 91 23.50 -21.99 34.43
C ARG A 91 24.74 -21.69 35.27
N ASN A 92 25.24 -20.46 35.23
CA ASN A 92 26.36 -20.00 36.05
C ASN A 92 26.05 -20.00 37.56
N THR A 93 24.78 -20.09 37.96
CA THR A 93 24.38 -20.16 39.38
C THR A 93 24.46 -21.59 39.93
N ILE A 94 24.64 -22.60 39.07
CA ILE A 94 24.76 -23.99 39.49
C ILE A 94 26.23 -24.28 39.83
N ASP A 95 26.51 -24.52 41.11
CA ASP A 95 27.84 -24.91 41.57
C ASP A 95 28.33 -26.15 40.82
N ARG A 96 29.50 -26.03 40.19
CA ARG A 96 30.13 -27.14 39.48
C ARG A 96 30.84 -28.03 40.51
N SER A 97 30.43 -29.29 40.60
CA SER A 97 31.06 -30.27 41.50
C SER A 97 32.31 -30.90 40.88
N ASP A 98 33.36 -31.12 41.67
CA ASP A 98 34.57 -31.84 41.25
C ASP A 98 34.31 -33.29 40.81
N LEU A 99 33.15 -33.86 41.15
CA LEU A 99 32.74 -35.22 40.78
C LEU A 99 32.40 -35.35 39.28
N ILE A 100 32.01 -34.27 38.62
CA ILE A 100 31.71 -34.25 37.19
C ILE A 100 32.64 -33.24 36.53
N PRO A 101 33.75 -33.69 35.89
CA PRO A 101 34.68 -32.79 35.26
C PRO A 101 34.02 -32.06 34.09
N GLU A 102 34.23 -30.75 34.04
CA GLU A 102 33.77 -29.92 32.93
C GLU A 102 34.63 -30.20 31.70
N SER A 103 33.99 -30.49 30.56
CA SER A 103 34.70 -30.65 29.29
C SER A 103 34.52 -29.43 28.40
N PRO A 104 35.57 -28.94 27.71
CA PRO A 104 35.45 -27.83 26.76
C PRO A 104 34.40 -28.10 25.67
N GLY A 105 34.30 -29.36 25.22
CA GLY A 105 33.28 -29.76 24.25
C GLY A 105 31.85 -29.63 24.77
N ARG A 106 31.61 -29.92 26.06
CA ARG A 106 30.31 -29.72 26.68
C ARG A 106 29.95 -28.23 26.74
N GLN A 107 30.88 -27.36 27.15
CA GLN A 107 30.61 -25.91 27.22
C GLN A 107 30.21 -25.33 25.86
N ILE A 108 30.89 -25.75 24.79
CA ILE A 108 30.57 -25.32 23.43
C ILE A 108 29.18 -25.83 23.02
N TRP A 109 28.90 -27.11 23.25
CA TRP A 109 27.60 -27.69 22.93
C TRP A 109 26.46 -27.05 23.73
N GLU A 110 26.65 -26.81 25.04
CA GLU A 110 25.66 -26.11 25.89
C GLU A 110 25.41 -24.69 25.37
N SER A 111 26.46 -23.97 24.96
CA SER A 111 26.32 -22.61 24.41
C SER A 111 25.50 -22.60 23.11
N MET A 112 25.75 -23.55 22.21
CA MET A 112 24.99 -23.70 20.97
C MET A 112 23.54 -24.10 21.24
N LEU A 113 23.31 -24.98 22.23
CA LEU A 113 21.97 -25.40 22.63
C LEU A 113 21.18 -24.23 23.23
N ASP A 114 21.80 -23.48 24.14
CA ASP A 114 21.18 -22.32 24.78
C ASP A 114 20.85 -21.24 23.73
N GLU A 115 21.66 -21.07 22.68
CA GLU A 115 21.38 -20.18 21.55
C GLU A 115 20.13 -20.61 20.74
N GLU A 116 20.02 -21.89 20.39
CA GLU A 116 18.85 -22.40 19.65
C GLU A 116 17.57 -22.33 20.47
N TYR A 117 17.64 -22.64 21.77
CA TYR A 117 16.52 -22.44 22.69
C TYR A 117 16.09 -20.98 22.76
N ALA A 118 17.05 -20.06 22.86
CA ALA A 118 16.73 -18.65 22.90
C ALA A 118 16.04 -18.16 21.62
N LYS A 119 16.50 -18.62 20.44
CA LYS A 119 15.84 -18.34 19.15
C LYS A 119 14.42 -18.91 19.09
N GLU A 120 14.21 -20.14 19.57
CA GLU A 120 12.89 -20.78 19.55
C GLU A 120 11.91 -20.09 20.51
N MET A 121 12.36 -19.74 21.71
CA MET A 121 11.54 -19.02 22.70
C MET A 121 11.17 -17.61 22.23
N ALA A 122 12.13 -16.88 21.64
CA ALA A 122 11.86 -15.55 21.07
C ALA A 122 10.86 -15.61 19.90
N LYS A 123 10.95 -16.62 19.03
CA LYS A 123 9.99 -16.84 17.93
C LYS A 123 8.57 -17.15 18.42
N LYS A 124 8.45 -17.83 19.55
CA LYS A 124 7.16 -18.13 20.18
C LYS A 124 6.58 -16.95 20.95
N GLU A 125 7.34 -15.86 21.08
CA GLU A 125 7.01 -14.69 21.91
C GLU A 125 6.78 -15.08 23.39
N ASP A 126 7.52 -16.07 23.90
CA ASP A 126 7.28 -16.67 25.23
C ASP A 126 7.43 -15.65 26.38
N LEU A 127 8.33 -14.66 26.25
CA LEU A 127 8.53 -13.60 27.26
C LEU A 127 7.77 -12.30 26.94
N GLY A 128 7.42 -12.08 25.66
CA GLY A 128 6.70 -10.89 25.21
C GLY A 128 7.51 -9.59 25.22
N LEU A 129 8.83 -9.65 25.45
CA LEU A 129 9.70 -8.48 25.48
C LEU A 129 9.82 -7.85 24.09
N ALA A 130 9.93 -8.68 23.03
CA ALA A 130 9.98 -8.20 21.66
C ALA A 130 8.73 -7.38 21.30
N ARG A 131 7.55 -7.80 21.78
CA ARG A 131 6.29 -7.11 21.56
C ARG A 131 6.24 -5.76 22.26
N LEU A 132 6.68 -5.70 23.52
CA LEU A 132 6.76 -4.44 24.27
C LEU A 132 7.71 -3.46 23.59
N LEU A 133 8.89 -3.93 23.20
CA LEU A 133 9.90 -3.12 22.54
C LEU A 133 9.40 -2.60 21.19
N TYR A 134 8.70 -3.46 20.42
CA TYR A 134 8.06 -3.07 19.17
C TYR A 134 6.99 -2.00 19.38
N GLN A 135 6.16 -2.11 20.42
CA GLN A 135 5.13 -1.11 20.72
C GLN A 135 5.75 0.26 21.03
N ASP A 136 6.81 0.29 21.85
CA ASP A 136 7.54 1.50 22.20
C ASP A 136 8.21 2.15 20.99
N LEU A 137 8.83 1.34 20.12
CA LEU A 137 9.57 1.83 18.95
C LEU A 137 8.69 2.20 17.75
N SER A 138 7.54 1.54 17.59
CA SER A 138 6.58 1.84 16.52
C SER A 138 5.76 3.11 16.79
N GLY A 139 5.90 3.72 17.96
CA GLY A 139 5.19 4.94 18.33
C GLY A 139 3.69 4.72 18.58
N GLN A 140 3.26 3.47 18.78
CA GLN A 140 1.89 3.12 19.17
C GLN A 140 1.69 3.35 20.68
N LYS A 141 1.64 4.62 21.09
CA LYS A 141 1.20 5.00 22.43
C LYS A 141 -0.29 5.32 22.46
#